data_AF-A0A6C0D1D7-F1
#
_entry.id   AF-A0A6C0D1D7-F1
#
_cell.length_a   1.000
_cell.length_b   1.000
_cell.length_c   1.000
_cell.angle_alpha   90.00
_cell.angle_beta   90.00
_cell.angle_gamma   90.00
#
_symmetry.space_group_name_H-M   'P 1'
#
loop_
_entity.id
_entity.type
_entity.pdbx_description
1 polymer ?
#
loop_
_entity_poly.entity_id
_entity_poly.type
_entity_poly.pdbx_seq_one_letter_code
_entity_poly.pdbx_strand_id
1 'polypeptide(L)'
;MTIVFVVVILLGIFALIFALILVLIVPIIAVRVMNKKIDSEKCDEKCNGIERETKKAKTQWIVLLTTCVYPSSTSNTGDHNPESRKHHYIKQIQRWVKETSLPIFVVDTSGYTFDEIPKSDRLIIMSYRIPHPISSSTEGEQIGILYALSQMSEMSEMSEISPFDYTHILKVTGRYFLEGIEDKLKETDTEKHDVFLQIHRNVEGQWQNSEYYGIRRDLLEDFMTSIQGRLMEHALYDFSSRKRFQILGPFENNVPRGGDLQLINPL
;
A
#
# COMPACT_ATOMS: atom_id res chain seq x y z
N MET A 1 -13.61 -22.43 55.39
CA MET A 1 -12.16 -22.20 55.59
C MET A 1 -11.31 -22.71 54.43
N THR A 2 -11.56 -23.92 53.92
CA THR A 2 -10.78 -24.54 52.82
C THR A 2 -10.73 -23.73 51.52
N ILE A 3 -11.86 -23.15 51.09
CA ILE A 3 -11.93 -22.37 49.83
C ILE A 3 -11.05 -21.11 49.91
N VAL A 4 -11.09 -20.38 51.03
CA VAL A 4 -10.30 -19.17 51.23
C VAL A 4 -8.80 -19.49 51.18
N PHE A 5 -8.39 -20.61 51.78
CA PHE A 5 -7.00 -21.05 51.76
C PHE A 5 -6.50 -21.40 50.35
N VAL A 6 -7.32 -22.08 49.55
CA VAL A 6 -6.98 -22.42 48.15
C VAL A 6 -6.84 -21.15 47.30
N VAL A 7 -7.73 -20.18 47.46
CA VAL A 7 -7.67 -18.90 46.72
C VAL A 7 -6.38 -18.13 47.05
N VAL A 8 -6.00 -18.07 48.33
CA VAL A 8 -4.76 -17.39 48.75
C VAL A 8 -3.52 -18.06 48.15
N ILE A 9 -3.48 -19.40 48.10
CA ILE A 9 -2.38 -20.14 47.47
C ILE A 9 -2.30 -19.85 45.97
N LEU A 10 -3.44 -19.87 45.27
CA LEU A 10 -3.49 -19.60 43.83
C LEU A 10 -3.04 -18.18 43.49
N LEU A 11 -3.43 -17.18 44.29
CA LEU A 11 -2.95 -15.80 44.14
C LEU A 11 -1.44 -15.69 44.37
N GLY A 12 -0.90 -16.41 45.35
CA GLY A 12 0.54 -16.48 45.60
C GLY A 12 1.32 -17.08 44.42
N ILE A 13 0.81 -18.18 43.85
CA ILE A 13 1.41 -18.82 42.67
C ILE A 13 1.35 -17.89 41.45
N PHE A 14 0.22 -17.22 41.22
CA PHE A 14 0.07 -16.30 40.10
C PHE A 14 1.03 -15.10 40.21
N ALA A 15 1.17 -14.52 41.42
CA ALA A 15 2.12 -13.45 41.67
C ALA A 15 3.57 -13.89 41.43
N LEU A 16 3.93 -15.12 41.84
CA LEU A 16 5.26 -15.68 41.62
C LEU A 16 5.56 -15.89 40.12
N ILE A 17 4.61 -16.44 39.36
CA ILE A 17 4.74 -16.63 37.91
C ILE A 17 4.88 -15.28 37.21
N PHE A 18 4.07 -14.29 37.57
CA PHE A 18 4.14 -12.95 36.99
C PHE A 18 5.50 -12.28 37.27
N ALA A 19 6.02 -12.40 38.49
CA ALA A 19 7.34 -11.89 38.84
C ALA A 19 8.45 -12.58 38.01
N LEU A 20 8.38 -13.89 37.82
CA LEU A 20 9.31 -14.65 36.97
C LEU A 20 9.28 -14.19 35.51
N ILE A 21 8.08 -13.95 34.96
CA ILE A 21 7.91 -13.43 33.59
C ILE A 21 8.57 -12.05 33.47
N LEU A 22 8.37 -11.15 34.43
CA LEU A 22 9.01 -9.82 34.41
C LEU A 22 10.54 -9.92 34.46
N VAL A 23 11.09 -10.79 35.32
CA VAL A 23 12.54 -11.00 35.45
C VAL A 23 13.15 -11.56 34.15
N LEU A 24 12.42 -12.38 33.40
CA LEU A 24 12.91 -12.96 32.15
C LEU A 24 12.72 -12.05 30.93
N ILE A 25 11.57 -11.38 30.82
CA ILE A 25 11.22 -10.61 29.62
C ILE A 25 11.86 -9.22 29.61
N VAL A 26 11.92 -8.54 30.76
CA VAL A 26 12.43 -7.15 30.83
C VAL A 26 13.89 -7.04 30.36
N PRO A 27 14.83 -7.95 30.74
CA PRO A 27 16.20 -7.91 30.23
C PRO A 27 16.28 -8.12 28.72
N ILE A 28 15.45 -9.00 28.15
CA ILE A 28 15.42 -9.28 26.71
C ILE A 28 14.97 -8.01 25.95
N ILE A 29 13.92 -7.34 26.43
CA ILE A 29 13.45 -6.08 25.84
C ILE A 29 14.53 -5.00 25.98
N ALA A 30 15.16 -4.88 27.16
CA ALA A 30 16.21 -3.89 27.40
C ALA A 30 17.42 -4.08 26.48
N VAL A 31 17.88 -5.32 26.28
CA VAL A 31 18.96 -5.64 25.33
C VAL A 31 18.56 -5.29 23.89
N ARG A 32 17.31 -5.57 23.49
CA ARG A 32 16.81 -5.23 22.15
C ARG A 32 16.79 -3.71 21.92
N VAL A 33 16.35 -2.94 22.91
CA VAL A 33 16.33 -1.47 22.85
C VAL A 33 17.74 -0.90 22.81
N MET A 34 18.66 -1.45 23.62
CA MET A 34 20.07 -1.03 23.62
C MET A 34 20.77 -1.34 22.30
N ASN A 35 20.56 -2.52 21.70
CA ASN A 35 21.13 -2.85 20.39
C ASN A 35 20.62 -1.90 19.30
N LYS A 36 19.32 -1.57 19.31
CA LYS A 36 18.75 -0.62 18.34
C LYS A 36 19.37 0.78 18.45
N LYS A 37 19.79 1.20 19.65
CA LYS A 37 20.45 2.49 19.89
C LYS A 37 21.92 2.48 19.48
N ILE A 38 22.64 1.39 19.72
CA ILE A 38 24.03 1.22 19.27
C ILE A 38 24.12 1.22 17.74
N ASP A 39 23.15 0.60 17.06
CA ASP A 39 23.08 0.61 15.59
C ASP A 39 22.78 2.02 15.04
N SER A 40 21.99 2.84 15.75
CA SER A 40 21.79 4.24 15.35
C SER A 40 23.03 5.12 15.59
N GLU A 41 23.75 4.93 16.70
CA GLU A 41 24.91 5.78 17.03
C GLU A 41 26.18 5.41 16.22
N LYS A 42 26.35 4.14 15.82
CA LYS A 42 27.46 3.72 14.96
C LYS A 42 27.36 4.24 13.52
N CYS A 43 26.20 4.70 13.07
CA CYS A 43 26.04 5.33 11.76
C CYS A 43 26.58 6.76 11.72
N ASP A 44 26.70 7.44 12.86
CA ASP A 44 27.04 8.87 12.87
C ASP A 44 28.55 9.14 13.01
N GLU A 45 29.33 8.23 13.58
CA GLU A 45 30.75 8.51 13.91
C GLU A 45 31.78 8.09 12.85
N LYS A 46 31.35 7.49 11.72
CA LYS A 46 32.26 6.99 10.67
C LYS A 46 32.11 7.64 9.29
N CYS A 47 31.47 8.80 9.22
CA CYS A 47 31.24 9.55 7.97
C CYS A 47 32.09 10.82 7.83
N ASN A 48 33.28 10.87 8.44
CA ASN A 48 34.28 11.89 8.13
C ASN A 48 35.25 11.36 7.07
N GLY A 49 35.06 11.78 5.81
CA GLY A 49 36.16 11.90 4.85
C GLY A 49 36.19 10.98 3.64
N ILE A 50 35.10 10.32 3.26
CA ILE A 50 34.97 9.77 1.91
C ILE A 50 33.73 10.39 1.28
N GLU A 51 33.93 11.46 0.50
CA GLU A 51 32.97 11.89 -0.51
C GLU A 51 32.83 10.74 -1.52
N ARG A 52 32.01 9.75 -1.17
CA ARG A 52 31.46 8.85 -2.17
C ARG A 52 30.57 9.73 -3.02
N GLU A 53 30.96 9.96 -4.27
CA GLU A 53 30.03 10.35 -5.31
C GLU A 53 28.85 9.38 -5.20
N THR A 54 27.76 9.84 -4.59
CA THR A 54 26.53 9.09 -4.49
C THR A 54 25.97 9.07 -5.89
N LYS A 55 26.34 8.02 -6.64
CA LYS A 55 25.79 7.76 -7.96
C LYS A 55 24.29 7.75 -7.79
N LYS A 56 23.66 8.82 -8.27
CA LYS A 56 22.26 9.12 -8.08
C LYS A 56 21.45 7.90 -8.53
N ALA A 57 20.74 7.28 -7.59
CA ALA A 57 19.92 6.12 -7.90
C ALA A 57 18.90 6.51 -8.98
N LYS A 58 18.83 5.74 -10.06
CA LYS A 58 17.91 6.01 -11.15
C LYS A 58 16.49 5.79 -10.64
N THR A 59 15.62 6.78 -10.82
CA THR A 59 14.20 6.62 -10.50
C THR A 59 13.62 5.45 -11.29
N GLN A 60 13.01 4.54 -10.56
CA GLN A 60 12.30 3.40 -11.11
C GLN A 60 10.90 3.32 -10.52
N TRP A 61 9.92 3.30 -11.41
CA TRP A 61 8.49 3.26 -11.14
C TRP A 61 7.97 1.83 -11.25
N ILE A 62 7.02 1.48 -10.39
CA ILE A 62 6.16 0.29 -10.55
C ILE A 62 4.70 0.70 -10.57
N VAL A 63 3.84 -0.17 -11.08
CA VAL A 63 2.38 -0.02 -11.03
C VAL A 63 1.82 -0.97 -9.98
N LEU A 64 1.00 -0.48 -9.07
CA LEU A 64 0.21 -1.27 -8.13
C LEU A 64 -1.27 -1.15 -8.47
N LEU A 65 -1.85 -2.21 -9.02
CA LEU A 65 -3.26 -2.33 -9.35
C LEU A 65 -4.05 -2.89 -8.17
N THR A 66 -5.00 -2.13 -7.62
CA THR A 66 -5.89 -2.60 -6.54
C THR A 66 -7.21 -3.11 -7.10
N THR A 67 -7.60 -4.32 -6.71
CA THR A 67 -8.79 -5.03 -7.22
C THR A 67 -9.56 -5.72 -6.09
N CYS A 68 -10.83 -6.02 -6.36
CA CYS A 68 -11.69 -6.79 -5.46
C CYS A 68 -12.80 -7.42 -6.31
N VAL A 69 -12.60 -8.63 -6.83
CA VAL A 69 -13.59 -9.29 -7.70
C VAL A 69 -14.89 -9.59 -6.95
N TYR A 70 -14.80 -10.14 -5.74
CA TYR A 70 -15.96 -10.50 -4.91
C TYR A 70 -16.11 -9.51 -3.74
N PRO A 71 -16.88 -8.41 -3.89
CA PRO A 71 -17.15 -7.50 -2.78
C PRO A 71 -17.99 -8.19 -1.70
N SER A 72 -17.76 -7.81 -0.45
CA SER A 72 -18.48 -8.34 0.71
C SER A 72 -19.90 -7.79 0.88
N SER A 73 -20.23 -6.65 0.26
CA SER A 73 -21.56 -6.04 0.37
C SER A 73 -22.49 -6.53 -0.74
N THR A 74 -23.71 -6.92 -0.35
CA THR A 74 -24.80 -7.35 -1.24
C THR A 74 -25.65 -6.18 -1.75
N SER A 75 -25.12 -4.95 -1.79
CA SER A 75 -25.88 -3.80 -2.32
C SER A 75 -26.21 -4.05 -3.79
N ASN A 76 -27.50 -4.11 -4.13
CA ASN A 76 -28.03 -4.40 -5.46
C ASN A 76 -27.78 -3.29 -6.51
N THR A 77 -26.78 -2.42 -6.33
CA THR A 77 -26.39 -1.48 -7.40
C THR A 77 -25.61 -2.25 -8.47
N GLY A 78 -25.91 -2.02 -9.75
CA GLY A 78 -25.49 -2.87 -10.87
C GLY A 78 -23.98 -3.06 -11.06
N ASP A 79 -23.14 -2.27 -10.38
CA ASP A 79 -21.67 -2.32 -10.44
C ASP A 79 -21.05 -3.36 -9.45
N HIS A 80 -21.87 -4.07 -8.66
CA HIS A 80 -21.41 -5.14 -7.78
C HIS A 80 -21.36 -6.52 -8.42
N ASN A 81 -21.73 -6.67 -9.70
CA ASN A 81 -21.67 -7.97 -10.38
C ASN A 81 -20.21 -8.46 -10.48
N PRO A 82 -19.83 -9.57 -9.81
CA PRO A 82 -18.45 -10.05 -9.81
C PRO A 82 -17.92 -10.40 -11.19
N GLU A 83 -18.75 -10.93 -12.09
CA GLU A 83 -18.35 -11.26 -13.46
C GLU A 83 -18.06 -10.01 -14.29
N SER A 84 -18.84 -8.94 -14.10
CA SER A 84 -18.57 -7.64 -14.75
C SER A 84 -17.24 -7.06 -14.26
N ARG A 85 -17.01 -7.06 -12.94
CA ARG A 85 -15.76 -6.58 -12.33
C ARG A 85 -14.56 -7.39 -12.79
N LYS A 86 -14.66 -8.71 -12.74
CA LYS A 86 -13.65 -9.65 -13.26
C LYS A 86 -13.33 -9.35 -14.72
N HIS A 87 -14.35 -9.21 -15.58
CA HIS A 87 -14.14 -8.88 -17.00
C HIS A 87 -13.41 -7.55 -17.17
N HIS A 88 -13.82 -6.51 -16.44
CA HIS A 88 -13.12 -5.22 -16.46
C HIS A 88 -11.68 -5.33 -15.99
N TYR A 89 -11.42 -5.96 -14.84
CA TYR A 89 -10.08 -6.13 -14.31
C TYR A 89 -9.16 -6.90 -15.26
N ILE A 90 -9.61 -8.05 -15.79
CA ILE A 90 -8.84 -8.84 -16.76
C ILE A 90 -8.48 -7.98 -17.98
N LYS A 91 -9.46 -7.27 -18.55
CA LYS A 91 -9.25 -6.40 -19.71
C LYS A 91 -8.19 -5.32 -19.42
N GLN A 92 -8.28 -4.65 -18.28
CA GLN A 92 -7.35 -3.56 -17.96
C GLN A 92 -5.95 -4.08 -17.59
N ILE A 93 -5.86 -5.16 -16.81
CA ILE A 93 -4.56 -5.78 -16.47
C ILE A 93 -3.86 -6.23 -17.76
N GLN A 94 -4.57 -6.90 -18.68
CA GLN A 94 -4.01 -7.27 -19.99
C GLN A 94 -3.56 -6.05 -20.80
N ARG A 95 -4.29 -4.93 -20.72
CA ARG A 95 -3.89 -3.67 -21.36
C ARG A 95 -2.60 -3.11 -20.76
N TRP A 96 -2.48 -3.08 -19.44
CA TRP A 96 -1.22 -2.74 -18.75
C TRP A 96 -0.07 -3.66 -19.20
N VAL A 97 -0.31 -4.97 -19.29
CA VAL A 97 0.68 -5.98 -19.73
C VAL A 97 1.05 -5.85 -21.23
N LYS A 98 0.21 -5.22 -22.05
CA LYS A 98 0.48 -5.03 -23.47
C LYS A 98 1.11 -3.67 -23.80
N GLU A 99 0.67 -2.61 -23.12
CA GLU A 99 0.88 -1.23 -23.56
C GLU A 99 1.91 -0.45 -22.72
N THR A 100 2.49 -1.08 -21.69
CA THR A 100 3.56 -0.46 -20.88
C THR A 100 4.79 -1.36 -20.80
N SER A 101 5.89 -0.82 -20.30
CA SER A 101 7.10 -1.55 -19.91
C SER A 101 7.28 -1.64 -18.39
N LEU A 102 6.47 -0.90 -17.62
CA LEU A 102 6.53 -0.88 -16.15
C LEU A 102 6.32 -2.27 -15.52
N PRO A 103 7.00 -2.59 -14.41
CA PRO A 103 6.59 -3.68 -13.53
C PRO A 103 5.19 -3.46 -12.99
N ILE A 104 4.38 -4.53 -12.98
CA ILE A 104 2.98 -4.51 -12.58
C ILE A 104 2.78 -5.49 -11.43
N PHE A 105 2.24 -4.96 -10.35
CA PHE A 105 1.75 -5.71 -9.21
C PHE A 105 0.24 -5.57 -9.16
N VAL A 106 -0.47 -6.69 -9.11
CA VAL A 106 -1.92 -6.72 -8.89
C VAL A 106 -2.15 -7.25 -7.49
N VAL A 107 -2.99 -6.56 -6.71
CA VAL A 107 -3.52 -7.10 -5.46
C VAL A 107 -5.03 -7.21 -5.54
N ASP A 108 -5.55 -8.41 -5.30
CA ASP A 108 -6.99 -8.65 -5.14
C ASP A 108 -7.30 -8.98 -3.69
N THR A 109 -8.23 -8.22 -3.11
CA THR A 109 -8.62 -8.35 -1.70
C THR A 109 -9.78 -9.30 -1.44
N SER A 110 -10.30 -9.93 -2.51
CA SER A 110 -11.34 -10.97 -2.42
C SER A 110 -10.79 -12.39 -2.53
N GLY A 111 -9.50 -12.52 -2.83
CA GLY A 111 -8.84 -13.81 -3.04
C GLY A 111 -8.99 -14.36 -4.46
N TYR A 112 -9.20 -13.50 -5.46
CA TYR A 112 -9.18 -13.91 -6.87
C TYR A 112 -7.73 -13.98 -7.38
N THR A 113 -7.42 -14.97 -8.22
CA THR A 113 -6.05 -15.29 -8.68
C THR A 113 -5.76 -14.84 -10.11
N PHE A 114 -6.78 -14.47 -10.90
CA PHE A 114 -6.65 -14.07 -12.30
C PHE A 114 -5.89 -15.08 -13.18
N ASP A 115 -6.16 -16.39 -13.00
CA ASP A 115 -5.50 -17.47 -13.75
C ASP A 115 -5.70 -17.39 -15.28
N GLU A 116 -6.70 -16.62 -15.74
CA GLU A 116 -6.96 -16.38 -17.16
C GLU A 116 -5.97 -15.41 -17.82
N ILE A 117 -5.17 -14.68 -17.04
CA ILE A 117 -4.18 -13.74 -17.57
C ILE A 117 -2.88 -14.50 -17.88
N PRO A 118 -2.36 -14.43 -19.13
CA PRO A 118 -1.09 -15.07 -19.46
C PRO A 118 0.03 -14.58 -18.55
N LYS A 119 0.88 -15.51 -18.10
CA LYS A 119 2.03 -15.19 -17.26
C LYS A 119 2.97 -14.23 -17.99
N SER A 120 3.49 -13.25 -17.26
CA SER A 120 4.50 -12.31 -17.71
C SER A 120 5.53 -12.12 -16.60
N ASP A 121 6.80 -11.99 -16.97
CA ASP A 121 7.93 -11.72 -16.08
C ASP A 121 7.79 -10.42 -15.27
N ARG A 122 7.11 -9.42 -15.84
CA ARG A 122 6.82 -8.14 -15.20
C ARG A 122 5.45 -8.07 -14.52
N LEU A 123 4.69 -9.16 -14.48
CA LEU A 123 3.38 -9.21 -13.83
C LEU A 123 3.42 -10.13 -12.60
N ILE A 124 3.14 -9.55 -11.44
CA ILE A 124 2.99 -10.29 -10.19
C ILE A 124 1.55 -10.11 -9.70
N ILE A 125 0.83 -11.22 -9.52
CA ILE A 125 -0.52 -11.23 -8.98
C ILE A 125 -0.49 -11.73 -7.54
N MET A 126 -1.01 -10.93 -6.64
CA MET A 126 -1.10 -11.18 -5.21
C MET A 126 -2.57 -11.32 -4.83
N SER A 127 -2.92 -12.49 -4.32
CA SER A 127 -4.29 -12.80 -3.94
C SER A 127 -4.40 -12.89 -2.42
N TYR A 128 -5.24 -12.05 -1.82
CA TYR A 128 -5.45 -12.03 -0.38
C TYR A 128 -6.93 -11.94 -0.09
N ARG A 129 -7.48 -12.94 0.61
CA ARG A 129 -8.87 -12.89 1.07
C ARG A 129 -8.91 -12.20 2.42
N ILE A 130 -9.41 -10.97 2.48
CA ILE A 130 -9.57 -10.27 3.75
C ILE A 130 -10.61 -11.01 4.61
N PRO A 131 -10.29 -11.40 5.85
CA PRO A 131 -11.27 -11.96 6.79
C PRO A 131 -12.39 -10.95 7.08
N HIS A 132 -13.64 -11.39 7.06
CA HIS A 132 -14.80 -10.53 7.36
C HIS A 132 -15.09 -10.41 8.85
N PRO A 133 -15.68 -9.29 9.30
CA PRO A 133 -16.18 -8.15 8.49
C PRO A 133 -15.13 -7.04 8.27
N ILE A 134 -15.19 -6.37 7.10
CA ILE A 134 -14.53 -5.07 6.87
C ILE A 134 -15.56 -3.94 7.00
N SER A 135 -15.15 -2.82 7.56
CA SER A 135 -16.00 -1.64 7.81
C SER A 135 -16.28 -0.83 6.56
N SER A 136 -15.39 -0.84 5.56
CA SER A 136 -15.50 -0.04 4.35
C SER A 136 -14.64 -0.58 3.20
N SER A 137 -14.92 -0.10 1.97
CA SER A 137 -14.04 -0.33 0.81
C SER A 137 -12.65 0.26 1.01
N THR A 138 -12.57 1.40 1.71
CA THR A 138 -11.31 2.08 2.04
C THR A 138 -10.42 1.20 2.91
N GLU A 139 -10.99 0.59 3.95
CA GLU A 139 -10.26 -0.36 4.80
C GLU A 139 -9.80 -1.58 4.00
N GLY A 140 -10.67 -2.11 3.13
CA GLY A 140 -10.30 -3.22 2.24
C GLY A 140 -9.11 -2.87 1.34
N GLU A 141 -9.12 -1.69 0.74
CA GLU A 141 -8.03 -1.20 -0.09
C GLU A 141 -6.74 -0.95 0.69
N GLN A 142 -6.82 -0.34 1.87
CA GLN A 142 -5.68 -0.13 2.78
C GLN A 142 -5.00 -1.46 3.13
N ILE A 143 -5.78 -2.47 3.55
CA ILE A 143 -5.28 -3.81 3.87
C ILE A 143 -4.62 -4.44 2.65
N GLY A 144 -5.24 -4.33 1.47
CA GLY A 144 -4.68 -4.85 0.22
C GLY A 144 -3.33 -4.21 -0.13
N ILE A 145 -3.20 -2.89 -0.01
CA ILE A 145 -1.95 -2.19 -0.28
C ILE A 145 -0.87 -2.58 0.72
N LEU A 146 -1.19 -2.66 2.02
CA LEU A 146 -0.23 -3.09 3.05
C LEU A 146 0.24 -4.53 2.84
N TYR A 147 -0.68 -5.44 2.47
CA TYR A 147 -0.34 -6.81 2.10
C TYR A 147 0.61 -6.84 0.90
N ALA A 148 0.31 -6.09 -0.17
CA ALA A 148 1.18 -5.98 -1.32
C ALA A 148 2.58 -5.48 -0.96
N LEU A 149 2.71 -4.51 -0.05
CA LEU A 149 4.01 -4.01 0.40
C LEU A 149 4.81 -5.03 1.21
N SER A 150 4.15 -5.84 2.06
CA SER A 150 4.82 -6.95 2.76
C SER A 150 5.38 -7.93 1.74
N GLN A 151 4.56 -8.35 0.76
CA GLN A 151 4.96 -9.32 -0.25
C GLN A 151 6.09 -8.80 -1.14
N MET A 152 6.06 -7.53 -1.55
CA MET A 152 7.16 -6.90 -2.29
C MET A 152 8.46 -6.88 -1.48
N SER A 153 8.36 -6.62 -0.17
CA SER A 153 9.52 -6.58 0.72
C SER A 153 10.13 -7.97 0.89
N GLU A 154 9.30 -8.99 1.15
CA GLU A 154 9.72 -10.40 1.23
C GLU A 154 10.39 -10.85 -0.09
N MET A 155 9.81 -10.53 -1.24
CA MET A 155 10.40 -10.84 -2.55
C MET A 155 11.78 -10.19 -2.72
N SER A 156 11.94 -8.94 -2.28
CA SER A 156 13.22 -8.22 -2.38
C SER A 156 14.31 -8.80 -1.49
N GLU A 157 13.96 -9.43 -0.36
CA GLU A 157 14.90 -10.11 0.53
C GLU A 157 15.33 -11.49 0.01
N MET A 158 14.41 -12.20 -0.66
CA MET A 158 14.65 -13.58 -1.12
C MET A 158 15.46 -13.67 -2.42
N SER A 159 15.43 -12.64 -3.26
CA SER A 159 16.14 -12.66 -4.54
C SER A 159 17.48 -11.94 -4.45
N GLU A 160 18.58 -12.61 -4.81
CA GLU A 160 19.91 -11.95 -4.99
C GLU A 160 19.86 -10.82 -6.03
N ILE A 161 18.89 -10.90 -6.95
CA ILE A 161 18.53 -9.86 -7.90
C ILE A 161 17.13 -9.41 -7.50
N SER A 162 17.01 -8.41 -6.61
CA SER A 162 15.71 -7.76 -6.34
C SER A 162 15.08 -7.44 -7.69
N PRO A 163 13.97 -8.10 -8.07
CA PRO A 163 13.46 -7.96 -9.44
C PRO A 163 13.08 -6.50 -9.73
N PHE A 164 12.88 -5.68 -8.69
CA PHE A 164 12.57 -4.28 -8.82
C PHE A 164 13.30 -3.46 -7.75
N ASP A 165 14.39 -2.81 -8.12
CA ASP A 165 14.91 -1.66 -7.38
C ASP A 165 14.02 -0.47 -7.72
N TYR A 166 12.93 -0.27 -6.97
CA TYR A 166 11.96 0.79 -7.24
C TYR A 166 11.92 1.83 -6.13
N THR A 167 11.70 3.07 -6.56
CA THR A 167 11.68 4.26 -5.70
C THR A 167 10.27 4.82 -5.54
N HIS A 168 9.40 4.54 -6.52
CA HIS A 168 8.07 5.10 -6.60
C HIS A 168 7.05 4.05 -7.01
N ILE A 169 5.86 4.16 -6.44
CA ILE A 169 4.70 3.30 -6.73
C ILE A 169 3.62 4.18 -7.35
N LEU A 170 3.16 3.82 -8.54
CA LEU A 170 1.92 4.33 -9.13
C LEU A 170 0.78 3.40 -8.74
N LYS A 171 0.00 3.79 -7.73
CA LYS A 171 -1.24 3.09 -7.38
C LYS A 171 -2.31 3.44 -8.41
N VAL A 172 -3.01 2.44 -8.93
CA VAL A 172 -4.19 2.62 -9.78
C VAL A 172 -5.27 1.63 -9.37
N THR A 173 -6.52 2.06 -9.27
CA THR A 173 -7.64 1.13 -9.13
C THR A 173 -7.75 0.30 -10.41
N GLY A 174 -7.78 -1.03 -10.31
CA GLY A 174 -7.64 -1.94 -11.45
C GLY A 174 -8.72 -1.84 -12.54
N ARG A 175 -9.75 -1.00 -12.35
CA ARG A 175 -10.76 -0.65 -13.38
C ARG A 175 -10.21 0.30 -14.45
N TYR A 176 -9.05 0.90 -14.22
CA TYR A 176 -8.52 1.96 -15.07
C TYR A 176 -7.19 1.56 -15.72
N PHE A 177 -7.00 2.05 -16.94
CA PHE A 177 -5.73 2.11 -17.63
C PHE A 177 -5.45 3.56 -17.98
N LEU A 178 -4.23 4.03 -17.73
CA LEU A 178 -3.83 5.42 -17.94
C LEU A 178 -3.04 5.51 -19.24
N GLU A 179 -3.67 5.99 -20.30
CA GLU A 179 -3.04 6.09 -21.61
C GLU A 179 -1.90 7.12 -21.62
N GLY A 180 -0.75 6.77 -22.21
CA GLY A 180 0.44 7.65 -22.22
C GLY A 180 1.13 7.83 -20.87
N ILE A 181 0.83 6.99 -19.87
CA ILE A 181 1.35 7.13 -18.51
C ILE A 181 2.89 7.16 -18.43
N GLU A 182 3.60 6.35 -19.21
CA GLU A 182 5.07 6.30 -19.13
C GLU A 182 5.71 7.62 -19.54
N ASP A 183 5.15 8.30 -20.55
CA ASP A 183 5.65 9.61 -20.96
C ASP A 183 5.37 10.66 -19.90
N LYS A 184 4.18 10.60 -19.27
CA LYS A 184 3.88 11.45 -18.11
C LYS A 184 4.80 11.20 -16.93
N LEU A 185 5.16 9.96 -16.63
CA LEU A 185 6.12 9.66 -15.56
C LEU A 185 7.53 10.15 -15.90
N LYS A 186 7.97 10.11 -17.17
CA LYS A 186 9.26 10.67 -17.60
C LYS A 186 9.31 12.20 -17.45
N GLU A 187 8.17 12.89 -17.58
CA GLU A 187 8.05 14.34 -17.39
C GLU A 187 8.07 14.76 -15.90
N THR A 188 7.90 13.82 -14.96
CA THR A 188 7.88 14.13 -13.52
C THR A 188 9.27 14.41 -12.95
N ASP A 189 9.33 15.34 -12.00
CA ASP A 189 10.54 15.58 -11.21
C ASP A 189 10.42 14.84 -9.87
N THR A 190 10.84 13.58 -9.86
CA THR A 190 10.76 12.68 -8.70
C THR A 190 11.71 13.02 -7.55
N GLU A 191 12.59 14.00 -7.73
CA GLU A 191 13.46 14.49 -6.65
C GLU A 191 12.80 15.64 -5.89
N LYS A 192 12.03 16.44 -6.61
CA LYS A 192 11.31 17.58 -6.06
C LYS A 192 9.97 17.20 -5.45
N HIS A 193 9.37 16.08 -5.86
CA HIS A 193 8.04 15.70 -5.44
C HIS A 193 8.04 14.31 -4.83
N ASP A 194 7.29 14.18 -3.74
CA ASP A 194 7.14 12.96 -2.97
C ASP A 194 5.82 12.24 -3.32
N VAL A 195 4.84 12.99 -3.85
CA VAL A 195 3.47 12.53 -4.17
C VAL A 195 3.02 13.08 -5.52
N PHE A 196 2.30 12.28 -6.30
CA PHE A 196 1.82 12.60 -7.64
C PHE A 196 0.32 12.36 -7.70
N LEU A 197 -0.46 13.41 -7.88
CA LEU A 197 -1.90 13.38 -7.65
C LEU A 197 -2.68 13.48 -8.95
N GLN A 198 -3.83 12.82 -8.98
CA GLN A 198 -4.87 13.12 -9.96
C GLN A 198 -5.28 14.61 -9.90
N ILE A 199 -5.63 15.19 -11.05
CA ILE A 199 -6.02 16.61 -11.19
C ILE A 199 -7.19 17.03 -10.29
N HIS A 200 -8.05 16.08 -9.91
CA HIS A 200 -9.28 16.30 -9.15
C HIS A 200 -9.01 16.50 -7.65
N ARG A 201 -8.59 17.72 -7.31
CA ARG A 201 -8.40 18.20 -5.93
C ARG A 201 -9.44 19.26 -5.59
N ASN A 202 -10.22 19.05 -4.53
CA ASN A 202 -11.13 20.04 -3.97
C ASN A 202 -10.59 20.52 -2.62
N VAL A 203 -10.14 21.78 -2.59
CA VAL A 203 -9.55 22.41 -1.40
C VAL A 203 -10.59 22.70 -0.32
N GLU A 204 -11.78 23.15 -0.72
CA GLU A 204 -12.87 23.51 0.20
C GLU A 204 -13.39 22.26 0.93
N GLY A 205 -13.58 21.17 0.20
CA GLY A 205 -14.01 19.88 0.75
C GLY A 205 -12.87 19.00 1.31
N GLN A 206 -11.62 19.48 1.28
CA GLN A 206 -10.44 18.72 1.69
C GLN A 206 -10.40 17.31 1.07
N TRP A 207 -10.61 17.25 -0.24
CA TRP A 207 -10.83 16.02 -0.97
C TRP A 207 -9.84 15.87 -2.13
N GLN A 208 -9.27 14.69 -2.27
CA GLN A 208 -8.39 14.33 -3.37
C GLN A 208 -8.77 12.96 -3.89
N ASN A 209 -9.17 12.87 -5.16
CA ASN A 209 -9.50 11.59 -5.78
C ASN A 209 -8.35 10.57 -5.66
N SER A 210 -8.72 9.31 -5.41
CA SER A 210 -7.81 8.22 -5.05
C SER A 210 -7.75 7.12 -6.12
N GLU A 211 -8.42 7.29 -7.27
CA GLU A 211 -8.45 6.29 -8.34
C GLU A 211 -7.06 6.00 -8.89
N TYR A 212 -6.18 7.01 -8.94
CA TYR A 212 -4.76 6.83 -9.11
C TYR A 212 -3.95 7.89 -8.37
N TYR A 213 -2.75 7.52 -7.92
CA TYR A 213 -1.74 8.44 -7.40
C TYR A 213 -0.36 7.77 -7.46
N GLY A 214 0.68 8.58 -7.67
CA GLY A 214 2.07 8.16 -7.47
C GLY A 214 2.55 8.58 -6.08
N ILE A 215 3.43 7.78 -5.47
CA ILE A 215 4.02 8.10 -4.17
C ILE A 215 5.40 7.45 -4.05
N ARG A 216 6.31 8.12 -3.35
CA ARG A 216 7.60 7.54 -2.98
C ARG A 216 7.39 6.31 -2.09
N ARG A 217 8.12 5.22 -2.37
CA ARG A 217 7.90 3.89 -1.73
C ARG A 217 7.91 3.96 -0.21
N ASP A 218 8.91 4.62 0.36
CA ASP A 218 9.13 4.79 1.81
C ASP A 218 8.03 5.59 2.51
N LEU A 219 7.19 6.32 1.76
CA LEU A 219 6.09 7.12 2.30
C LEU A 219 4.74 6.42 2.23
N LEU A 220 4.62 5.32 1.49
CA LEU A 220 3.33 4.67 1.28
C LEU A 220 2.80 4.01 2.56
N GLU A 221 3.65 3.39 3.37
CA GLU A 221 3.22 2.79 4.65
C GLU A 221 2.72 3.86 5.65
N ASP A 222 3.43 4.98 5.74
CA ASP A 222 3.01 6.15 6.53
C ASP A 222 1.65 6.67 6.04
N PHE A 223 1.46 6.77 4.72
CA PHE A 223 0.18 7.17 4.15
C PHE A 223 -0.93 6.18 4.49
N MET A 224 -0.71 4.88 4.29
CA MET A 224 -1.69 3.84 4.63
C MET A 224 -2.07 3.91 6.10
N THR A 225 -1.12 4.11 7.00
CA THR A 225 -1.39 4.25 8.44
C THR A 225 -2.22 5.50 8.77
N SER A 226 -2.13 6.55 7.96
CA SER A 226 -2.87 7.80 8.19
C SER A 226 -4.37 7.74 7.87
N ILE A 227 -4.83 6.68 7.19
CA ILE A 227 -6.23 6.56 6.75
C ILE A 227 -7.19 6.29 7.93
N GLN A 228 -6.80 5.47 8.91
CA GLN A 228 -7.51 5.11 10.16
C GLN A 228 -8.99 5.54 10.25
N GLY A 229 -9.88 4.79 9.59
CA GLY A 229 -11.35 4.98 9.68
C GLY A 229 -11.91 6.18 8.90
N ARG A 230 -11.08 6.85 8.09
CA ARG A 230 -11.48 7.96 7.21
C ARG A 230 -11.63 7.47 5.77
N LEU A 231 -12.26 8.27 4.92
CA LEU A 231 -12.21 8.05 3.47
C LEU A 231 -10.79 8.28 2.95
N MET A 232 -10.38 7.45 1.98
CA MET A 232 -9.05 7.50 1.36
C MET A 232 -8.76 8.91 0.80
N GLU A 233 -9.77 9.56 0.25
CA GLU A 233 -9.66 10.84 -0.43
C GLU A 233 -9.32 11.99 0.52
N HIS A 234 -9.92 11.98 1.71
CA HIS A 234 -9.59 12.94 2.78
C HIS A 234 -8.20 12.67 3.35
N ALA A 235 -7.84 11.40 3.57
CA ALA A 235 -6.52 11.02 4.03
C ALA A 235 -5.43 11.43 3.02
N LEU A 236 -5.67 11.21 1.72
CA LEU A 236 -4.73 11.57 0.64
C LEU A 236 -4.59 13.08 0.50
N TYR A 237 -5.67 13.84 0.67
CA TYR A 237 -5.62 15.30 0.70
C TYR A 237 -4.73 15.81 1.85
N ASP A 238 -4.95 15.31 3.07
CA ASP A 238 -4.19 15.70 4.28
C ASP A 238 -2.75 15.22 4.26
N PHE A 239 -2.50 14.05 3.67
CA PHE A 239 -1.15 13.53 3.50
C PHE A 239 -0.38 14.40 2.50
N SER A 240 -0.96 14.65 1.33
CA SER A 240 -0.31 15.42 0.28
C SER A 240 -0.13 16.90 0.60
N SER A 241 -1.00 17.51 1.41
CA SER A 241 -0.85 18.92 1.84
C SER A 241 0.40 19.17 2.69
N ARG A 242 0.96 18.11 3.28
CA ARG A 242 2.18 18.13 4.11
C ARG A 242 3.41 17.63 3.36
N LYS A 243 3.28 17.32 2.07
CA LYS A 243 4.35 16.79 1.22
C LYS A 243 4.51 17.67 -0.01
N ARG A 244 5.63 17.52 -0.72
CA ARG A 244 5.80 18.15 -2.02
C ARG A 244 5.04 17.30 -3.03
N PHE A 245 4.02 17.84 -3.68
CA PHE A 245 3.24 17.09 -4.66
C PHE A 245 3.22 17.75 -6.03
N GLN A 246 3.06 16.93 -7.06
CA GLN A 246 2.85 17.34 -8.45
C GLN A 246 1.53 16.74 -8.96
N ILE A 247 0.84 17.42 -9.87
CA ILE A 247 -0.30 16.83 -10.56
C ILE A 247 0.19 15.91 -11.69
N LEU A 248 -0.36 14.69 -11.75
CA LEU A 248 -0.10 13.67 -12.76
C LEU A 248 -1.36 13.47 -13.61
N GLY A 249 -1.28 13.87 -14.88
CA GLY A 249 -2.39 13.86 -15.84
C GLY A 249 -2.65 15.24 -16.44
N PRO A 250 -3.83 15.46 -17.04
CA PRO A 250 -4.98 14.55 -17.10
C PRO A 250 -4.71 13.30 -17.94
N PHE A 251 -5.52 12.25 -17.75
CA PHE A 251 -5.57 11.06 -18.60
C PHE A 251 -6.98 10.91 -19.15
N GLU A 252 -7.11 10.49 -20.40
CA GLU A 252 -8.42 10.15 -20.95
C GLU A 252 -8.97 8.92 -20.23
N ASN A 253 -10.12 9.06 -19.56
CA ASN A 253 -10.76 7.96 -18.86
C ASN A 253 -12.28 8.03 -18.97
N ASN A 254 -12.84 7.07 -19.72
CA ASN A 254 -14.26 6.95 -19.99
C ASN A 254 -14.95 5.92 -19.07
N VAL A 255 -14.27 5.47 -18.02
CA VAL A 255 -14.83 4.49 -17.08
C VAL A 255 -15.52 5.22 -15.92
N PRO A 256 -16.81 4.94 -15.65
CA PRO A 256 -17.51 5.45 -14.48
C PRO A 256 -16.84 5.02 -13.18
N ARG A 257 -16.87 5.92 -12.19
CA ARG A 257 -16.50 5.62 -10.81
C ARG A 257 -17.54 4.68 -10.20
N GLY A 258 -17.05 3.74 -9.41
CA GLY A 258 -17.92 2.90 -8.60
C GLY A 258 -18.59 3.71 -7.50
N GLY A 259 -19.87 3.44 -7.23
CA GLY A 259 -20.65 4.12 -6.19
C GLY A 259 -21.64 5.12 -6.78
N ASP A 260 -21.16 6.18 -7.43
CA ASP A 260 -22.00 7.26 -7.97
C ASP A 260 -22.21 7.20 -9.50
N LEU A 261 -21.53 6.28 -10.20
CA LEU A 261 -21.55 6.12 -11.66
C LEU A 261 -21.15 7.38 -12.43
N GLN A 262 -20.55 8.37 -11.77
CA GLN A 262 -20.01 9.52 -12.46
C GLN A 262 -18.74 9.11 -13.18
N LEU A 263 -18.55 9.54 -14.42
CA LEU A 263 -17.25 9.40 -15.07
C LEU A 263 -16.16 10.00 -14.16
N ILE A 264 -14.94 9.46 -14.23
CA ILE A 264 -13.75 10.14 -13.67
C ILE A 264 -13.64 11.58 -14.20
N ASN A 265 -14.38 11.88 -15.27
CA ASN A 265 -14.55 13.21 -15.80
C ASN A 265 -16.05 13.63 -15.92
N PRO A 266 -16.63 14.35 -14.93
CA PRO A 266 -17.91 15.03 -15.12
C PRO A 266 -17.78 16.53 -15.42
N LEU A 267 -16.58 17.09 -15.59
CA LEU A 267 -16.34 18.53 -15.84
C LEU A 267 -15.26 18.81 -16.90
#